data_AF-T0ZHQ0-F1
#
_entry.id   AF-T0ZHQ0-F1
#
_cell.length_a   1.000
_cell.length_b   1.000
_cell.length_c   1.000
_cell.angle_alpha   90.00
_cell.angle_beta   90.00
_cell.angle_gamma   90.00
#
_symmetry.space_group_name_H-M   'P 1'
#
loop_
_entity.id
_entity.type
_entity.pdbx_description
1 polymer ?
#
loop_
_entity_poly.entity_id
_entity_poly.type
_entity_poly.pdbx_seq_one_letter_code
_entity_poly.pdbx_strand_id
1 'polypeptide(L)'
;MAKVRARPETGKLYLDFFYRGKRCREQTELPDTAEHRREVMRLLRKVEQAIKDGSFVYAQFFPNSPRAARFASGSGAPGLPLAIHGALGTPPGVPIAGDHDEQQ
;
A
#
# COMPACT_ATOMS: atom_id res chain seq x y z
N MET A 1 -8.23 3.80 -17.05
CA MET A 1 -7.99 5.23 -17.37
C MET A 1 -6.95 5.76 -16.41
N ALA A 2 -5.77 6.10 -16.94
CA ALA A 2 -4.67 6.68 -16.17
C ALA A 2 -4.75 8.23 -16.27
N LYS A 3 -4.47 8.97 -15.19
CA LYS A 3 -4.51 10.44 -15.20
C LYS A 3 -3.41 11.05 -14.32
N VAL A 4 -2.83 12.15 -14.78
CA VAL A 4 -1.93 13.01 -13.98
C VAL A 4 -2.76 14.10 -13.31
N ARG A 5 -2.57 14.27 -12.01
CA ARG A 5 -3.21 15.33 -11.21
C ARG A 5 -2.18 15.96 -10.28
N ALA A 6 -2.44 17.18 -9.83
CA ALA A 6 -1.64 17.82 -8.80
C ALA A 6 -2.32 17.69 -7.44
N ARG A 7 -1.51 17.54 -6.39
CA ARG A 7 -1.99 17.58 -5.01
C ARG A 7 -1.98 19.04 -4.56
N PRO A 8 -3.15 19.67 -4.31
CA PRO A 8 -3.22 21.07 -3.92
C PRO A 8 -2.50 21.36 -2.59
N GLU A 9 -2.44 20.37 -1.69
CA GLU A 9 -1.80 20.51 -0.37
C GLU A 9 -0.27 20.59 -0.43
N THR A 10 0.36 20.01 -1.46
CA THR A 10 1.83 19.93 -1.56
C THR A 10 2.38 20.60 -2.82
N GLY A 11 1.51 20.96 -3.76
CA GLY A 11 1.88 21.43 -5.09
C GLY A 11 2.55 20.37 -5.96
N LYS A 12 2.61 19.09 -5.55
CA LYS A 12 3.30 18.02 -6.29
C LYS A 12 2.37 17.27 -7.24
N LEU A 13 2.92 16.80 -8.34
CA LEU A 13 2.21 15.97 -9.31
C LEU A 13 2.09 14.52 -8.80
N TYR A 14 1.03 13.85 -9.20
CA TYR A 14 0.84 12.42 -8.96
C TYR A 14 0.15 11.75 -10.14
N LEU A 15 0.49 10.47 -10.35
CA LEU A 15 -0.09 9.61 -11.35
C LEU A 15 -1.13 8.71 -10.69
N ASP A 16 -2.33 8.65 -11.25
CA ASP A 16 -3.41 7.76 -10.81
C ASP A 16 -3.75 6.82 -11.96
N PHE A 17 -3.45 5.54 -11.80
CA PHE A 17 -3.66 4.53 -12.83
C PHE A 17 -4.09 3.19 -12.22
N PHE A 18 -4.59 2.29 -13.06
CA PHE A 18 -4.95 0.94 -12.64
C PHE A 18 -3.99 -0.05 -13.30
N TYR A 19 -3.41 -0.95 -12.51
CA TYR A 19 -2.53 -2.00 -12.98
C TYR A 19 -2.89 -3.32 -12.30
N ARG A 20 -3.12 -4.39 -13.09
CA ARG A 20 -3.55 -5.72 -12.60
C ARG A 20 -4.76 -5.66 -11.66
N GLY A 21 -5.75 -4.81 -11.97
CA GLY A 21 -6.95 -4.61 -11.15
C GLY A 21 -6.74 -3.79 -9.86
N LYS A 22 -5.51 -3.34 -9.57
CA LYS A 22 -5.19 -2.52 -8.40
C LYS A 22 -4.99 -1.06 -8.78
N ARG A 23 -5.61 -0.15 -8.03
CA ARG A 23 -5.39 1.29 -8.19
C ARG A 23 -4.03 1.68 -7.62
N CYS A 24 -3.19 2.25 -8.47
CA CYS A 24 -1.87 2.75 -8.15
C CYS A 24 -1.90 4.27 -8.19
N ARG A 25 -1.67 4.89 -7.04
CA ARG A 25 -1.49 6.34 -6.91
C ARG A 25 -0.04 6.59 -6.53
N GLU A 26 0.74 7.08 -7.48
CA GLU A 26 2.17 7.33 -7.33
C GLU A 26 2.42 8.82 -7.28
N GLN A 27 2.97 9.31 -6.17
CA GLN A 27 3.33 10.72 -6.05
C GLN A 27 4.69 10.94 -6.69
N THR A 28 4.86 12.05 -7.38
CA THR A 28 6.17 12.47 -7.88
C THR A 28 6.74 13.55 -6.97
N GLU A 29 8.06 13.74 -7.03
CA GLU A 29 8.73 14.85 -6.36
C GLU A 29 8.65 16.15 -7.17
N LEU A 30 8.02 16.10 -8.35
CA LEU A 30 7.94 17.23 -9.27
C LEU A 30 6.77 18.18 -8.89
N PRO A 31 7.02 19.50 -8.80
CA PRO A 31 5.97 20.48 -8.61
C PRO A 31 5.05 20.60 -9.85
N ASP A 32 3.83 21.10 -9.65
CA ASP A 32 2.84 21.36 -10.69
C ASP A 32 3.24 22.57 -11.56
N THR A 33 4.20 22.33 -12.44
CA THR A 33 4.60 23.25 -13.52
C THR A 33 4.19 22.67 -14.87
N ALA A 34 3.98 23.51 -15.87
CA ALA A 34 3.57 23.06 -17.20
C ALA A 34 4.59 22.08 -17.83
N GLU A 35 5.88 22.28 -17.57
CA GLU A 35 6.98 21.46 -18.06
C GLU A 35 6.99 20.09 -17.38
N HIS A 36 6.99 20.05 -16.05
CA HIS A 36 6.93 18.80 -15.30
C HIS A 36 5.63 18.04 -15.56
N ARG A 37 4.51 18.74 -15.75
CA ARG A 37 3.23 18.11 -16.10
C ARG A 37 3.30 17.41 -17.45
N ARG A 38 3.97 18.01 -18.44
CA ARG A 38 4.21 17.35 -19.75
C ARG A 38 5.13 16.15 -19.60
N GLU A 39 6.15 16.24 -18.76
CA GLU A 39 7.07 15.13 -18.48
C GLU A 39 6.37 13.95 -17.80
N VAL A 40 5.63 14.20 -16.72
CA VAL A 40 4.83 13.20 -16.01
C VAL A 40 3.75 12.61 -16.91
N MET A 41 3.16 13.41 -17.80
CA MET A 41 2.21 12.91 -18.80
C MET A 41 2.87 11.99 -19.84
N ARG A 42 4.09 12.31 -20.30
CA ARG A 42 4.87 11.39 -21.16
C ARG A 42 5.19 10.10 -20.43
N LEU A 43 5.58 10.18 -19.15
CA LEU A 43 5.81 9.01 -18.31
C LEU A 43 4.54 8.16 -18.22
N LEU A 44 3.38 8.77 -17.92
CA LEU A 44 2.09 8.09 -17.86
C LEU A 44 1.78 7.33 -19.15
N ARG A 45 2.01 7.95 -20.31
CA ARG A 45 1.80 7.28 -21.61
C ARG A 45 2.74 6.10 -21.82
N LYS A 46 4.02 6.21 -21.43
CA LYS A 46 4.97 5.08 -21.47
C LYS A 46 4.51 3.94 -20.56
N VAL A 47 4.02 4.27 -19.36
CA VAL A 47 3.44 3.29 -18.43
C VAL A 47 2.22 2.61 -19.06
N GLU A 48 1.28 3.37 -19.60
CA GLU A 48 0.09 2.80 -20.26
C GLU A 48 0.45 1.88 -21.43
N GLN A 49 1.43 2.26 -22.26
CA GLN A 49 1.92 1.43 -23.35
C GLN A 49 2.56 0.14 -22.83
N ALA A 50 3.49 0.23 -21.88
CA ALA A 50 4.13 -0.94 -21.30
C ALA A 50 3.12 -1.87 -20.58
N ILE A 51 2.06 -1.32 -19.99
CA ILE A 51 0.98 -2.12 -19.37
C ILE A 51 0.21 -2.88 -20.45
N LYS A 52 -0.10 -2.24 -21.58
CA LYS A 52 -0.76 -2.88 -22.73
C LYS A 52 0.13 -3.97 -23.33
N ASP A 53 1.43 -3.72 -23.43
CA ASP A 53 2.42 -4.66 -23.96
C ASP A 53 2.71 -5.81 -22.98
N GLY A 54 2.26 -5.72 -21.72
CA GLY A 54 2.53 -6.69 -20.67
C GLY A 54 3.96 -6.64 -20.10
N SER A 55 4.77 -5.68 -20.56
CA SER A 55 6.19 -5.50 -20.18
C SER A 55 6.41 -4.44 -19.09
N PHE A 56 5.35 -3.87 -18.52
CA PHE A 56 5.46 -2.84 -17.49
C PHE A 56 6.12 -3.38 -16.20
N VAL A 57 7.28 -2.82 -15.86
CA VAL A 57 8.00 -3.11 -14.61
C VAL A 57 8.02 -1.88 -13.71
N TYR A 58 7.23 -1.92 -12.63
CA TYR A 58 7.06 -0.79 -11.70
C TYR A 58 8.38 -0.20 -11.19
N ALA A 59 9.35 -1.06 -10.85
CA ALA A 59 10.65 -0.65 -10.33
C ALA A 59 11.51 0.14 -11.34
N GLN A 60 11.30 -0.05 -12.64
CA GLN A 60 12.05 0.70 -13.67
C GLN A 60 11.56 2.14 -13.81
N PHE A 61 10.25 2.37 -13.61
CA PHE A 61 9.66 3.69 -13.72
C PHE A 61 9.72 4.47 -12.41
N PHE A 62 9.68 3.76 -11.27
CA PHE A 62 9.65 4.36 -9.94
C PHE A 62 10.63 3.63 -8.99
N PRO A 63 11.95 3.76 -9.21
CA PRO A 63 12.95 3.03 -8.42
C PRO A 63 12.94 3.42 -6.93
N ASN A 64 12.61 4.67 -6.61
CA ASN A 64 12.55 5.18 -5.25
C ASN A 64 11.17 5.02 -4.59
N SER A 65 10.19 4.42 -5.28
CA SER A 65 8.86 4.27 -4.70
C SER A 65 8.81 3.07 -3.73
N PRO A 66 8.29 3.23 -2.50
CA PRO A 66 8.06 2.10 -1.60
C PRO A 66 7.04 1.09 -2.17
N ARG A 67 6.28 1.47 -3.22
CA ARG A 67 5.39 0.56 -3.94
C ARG A 67 6.13 -0.35 -4.92
N ALA A 68 7.35 -0.02 -5.33
CA ALA A 68 8.16 -0.87 -6.22
C ALA A 68 8.38 -2.25 -5.60
N ALA A 69 8.69 -2.34 -4.30
CA ALA A 69 8.80 -3.60 -3.57
C ALA A 69 7.49 -4.42 -3.57
N ARG A 70 6.33 -3.74 -3.48
CA ARG A 70 5.01 -4.39 -3.48
C ARG A 70 4.65 -5.00 -4.83
N PHE A 71 5.20 -4.47 -5.93
CA PHE A 71 4.98 -4.99 -7.28
C PHE A 71 6.12 -5.88 -7.78
N ALA A 72 7.32 -5.79 -7.20
CA ALA A 72 8.44 -6.70 -7.43
C ALA A 72 8.16 -8.11 -6.88
N SER A 73 7.39 -8.23 -5.79
CA SER A 73 6.96 -9.51 -5.22
C SER A 73 5.77 -10.12 -5.99
N GLY A 74 5.90 -10.16 -7.32
CA GLY A 74 4.92 -10.68 -8.27
C GLY A 74 5.06 -12.16 -8.62
N SER A 75 5.86 -12.93 -7.88
CA SER A 75 5.82 -14.40 -7.92
C SER A 75 5.14 -14.89 -6.64
N GLY A 76 4.06 -15.66 -6.80
CA GLY A 76 3.15 -16.02 -5.72
C GLY A 76 3.82 -16.69 -4.53
N ALA A 77 3.38 -16.29 -3.34
CA ALA A 77 3.43 -17.14 -2.17
C ALA A 77 2.09 -16.98 -1.43
N PRO A 78 1.27 -18.05 -1.31
CA PRO A 78 0.25 -18.12 -0.28
C PRO A 78 0.94 -18.43 1.05
N GLY A 79 0.60 -17.68 2.11
CA GLY A 79 1.06 -17.93 3.48
C GLY A 79 2.35 -17.19 3.84
N LEU A 80 2.56 -16.66 5.03
CA LEU A 80 1.90 -16.71 6.34
C LEU A 80 2.48 -15.52 7.17
N PRO A 81 2.19 -15.36 8.46
CA PRO A 81 0.91 -15.18 9.11
C PRO A 81 0.81 -13.78 9.74
N LEU A 82 -0.41 -13.30 9.99
CA LEU A 82 -0.65 -12.21 10.91
C LEU A 82 -0.35 -12.71 12.33
N ALA A 83 0.86 -12.45 12.83
CA ALA A 83 1.13 -12.55 14.26
C ALA A 83 0.48 -11.35 14.98
N ILE A 84 0.20 -11.55 16.27
CA ILE A 84 -0.15 -10.56 17.31
C ILE A 84 -1.63 -10.28 17.58
N HIS A 85 -2.38 -11.29 18.06
CA HIS A 85 -3.36 -11.02 19.12
C HIS A 85 -2.71 -11.44 20.44
N GLY A 86 -2.34 -10.43 21.23
CA GLY A 86 -1.72 -10.60 22.53
C GLY A 86 -2.61 -11.38 23.49
N ALA A 87 -1.90 -12.14 24.32
CA ALA A 87 -2.31 -12.75 25.57
C ALA A 87 -3.53 -12.10 26.24
N LEU A 88 -4.63 -12.84 26.33
CA LEU A 88 -5.59 -12.72 27.42
C LEU A 88 -5.77 -14.11 28.04
N GLY A 89 -4.73 -14.55 28.75
CA GLY A 89 -4.75 -15.76 29.57
C GLY A 89 -4.44 -15.36 31.01
N THR A 90 -5.39 -14.73 31.67
CA THR A 90 -5.33 -14.53 33.13
C THR A 90 -5.34 -15.92 33.78
N PRO A 91 -4.36 -16.29 34.61
CA PRO A 91 -4.42 -17.56 35.32
C PRO A 91 -5.50 -17.49 36.42
N PRO A 92 -6.50 -18.41 36.46
CA PRO A 92 -7.32 -18.55 37.65
C PRO A 92 -6.51 -19.36 38.67
N GLY A 93 -5.71 -18.65 39.46
CA GLY A 93 -4.82 -19.23 40.46
C GLY A 93 -4.71 -18.34 41.68
N VAL A 94 -5.84 -18.11 42.36
CA VAL A 94 -5.83 -17.68 43.76
C VAL A 94 -6.75 -18.63 44.52
N PRO A 95 -6.22 -19.50 45.39
CA PRO A 95 -7.02 -20.29 46.32
C PRO A 95 -7.22 -19.52 47.63
N ILE A 96 -8.18 -20.02 48.44
CA ILE A 96 -8.39 -19.82 49.89
C ILE A 96 -9.00 -18.45 50.30
N ALA A 97 -9.93 -18.30 51.25
CA ALA A 97 -10.47 -19.14 52.32
C ALA A 97 -11.79 -18.55 52.88
N GLY A 98 -12.62 -19.39 53.53
CA GLY A 98 -13.68 -19.02 54.50
C GLY A 98 -14.91 -18.34 53.91
N ASP A 99 -16.16 -18.57 54.29
CA ASP A 99 -16.77 -19.02 55.54
C ASP A 99 -18.23 -19.37 55.14
N HIS A 100 -18.66 -20.62 55.31
CA HIS A 100 -19.75 -21.04 56.22
C HIS A 100 -21.08 -20.25 56.16
N ASP A 101 -22.17 -21.05 56.27
CA ASP A 101 -23.50 -20.67 56.76
C ASP A 101 -24.44 -19.96 55.77
N GLU A 102 -25.76 -20.18 55.67
CA GLU A 102 -26.75 -21.16 56.15
C GLU A 102 -28.11 -20.50 55.75
N GLN A 103 -29.04 -21.27 55.15
CA GLN A 103 -30.53 -21.11 55.04
C GLN A 103 -31.13 -19.73 54.62
N GLN A 104 -32.14 -19.61 53.76
CA GLN A 104 -33.39 -20.37 53.55
C GLN A 104 -33.84 -20.27 52.08
#